data_AF-A0A966AWZ4-F1
#
_entry.id   AF-A0A966AWZ4-F1
#
_cell.length_a   1.000
_cell.length_b   1.000
_cell.length_c   1.000
_cell.angle_alpha   90.00
_cell.angle_beta   90.00
_cell.angle_gamma   90.00
#
_symmetry.space_group_name_H-M   'P 1'
#
loop_
_entity.id
_entity.type
_entity.pdbx_description
1 polymer ?
#
loop_
_entity_poly.entity_id
_entity_poly.type
_entity_poly.pdbx_seq_one_letter_code
_entity_poly.pdbx_strand_id
1 'polypeptide(L)'
;YDMWWNGGNRNVPVRHNIIGLLSEAASANLASPIWIDPSDLLPPRGIETGYAPSNKFPAPWPGGWWRVGDIHKYELALGESLLGSVAREPGTWVRNALRVARDVIQKGRDEAPRYWLIPPGQRDEDAVSRILTILDAQGVDMFLAKEDFEGDGRPYSKGTLILPREQPYGSFLKDLFEIQRYPDGPAPYDVAGWTLPLLFGIERIEILETLSVDMDQVRDPAEINGALSRAVTDKKYMIKLGAENSVKTESGTLLDLQGTGWIRKLLSAWEKKKRVLSDQEGNWWILGNSEEDSQASESGAPQRVVDQAELTTAPRVGVYAPYVASKDEGWLRWVLDHFDIPFKRIRNEQIRAGRLEEFIDVLIIPDVSSRTIRDGRKKGSVFPELSGGLSPEGVIHLESFVQRGGRLICCGRSTDFAIDQFDLPLMEVTQGTEDLPALSCPGSILRTIPGAESEALPWTRNLPDMIPIFHSGSRAWKKATPESDLVSLLEYPRKEILLSGYAKNTETIAGASTWVTQSIGSGRLHLFGFRPHYRSWPHGNFEMLLRAIFLNN
;
A
#
# COMPACT_ATOMS: atom_id res chain seq x y z
N TYR A 1 0.60 -21.29 12.83
CA TYR A 1 -0.39 -20.24 13.17
C TYR A 1 -1.19 -19.90 11.91
N ASP A 2 -1.90 -20.88 11.38
CA ASP A 2 -2.41 -20.83 9.99
C ASP A 2 -3.66 -19.95 9.83
N MET A 3 -4.26 -19.56 10.97
CA MET A 3 -5.38 -18.63 11.09
C MET A 3 -4.93 -17.24 11.56
N TRP A 4 -3.62 -16.95 11.64
CA TRP A 4 -3.13 -15.63 12.07
C TRP A 4 -3.53 -14.57 11.06
N TRP A 5 -3.09 -14.70 9.82
CA TRP A 5 -3.34 -13.71 8.78
C TRP A 5 -4.80 -13.69 8.32
N ASN A 6 -5.42 -12.52 8.36
CA ASN A 6 -6.83 -12.35 8.02
C ASN A 6 -7.12 -12.39 6.52
N GLY A 7 -6.18 -12.07 5.63
CA GLY A 7 -6.42 -11.96 4.19
C GLY A 7 -6.49 -13.30 3.43
N GLY A 8 -6.43 -14.44 4.12
CA GLY A 8 -6.68 -15.74 3.52
C GLY A 8 -8.17 -15.98 3.31
N ASN A 9 -8.57 -16.51 2.15
CA ASN A 9 -10.00 -16.73 1.79
C ASN A 9 -10.79 -17.57 2.81
N ARG A 10 -10.14 -18.47 3.57
CA ARG A 10 -10.79 -19.23 4.66
C ARG A 10 -10.85 -18.49 5.99
N ASN A 11 -9.99 -17.49 6.20
CA ASN A 11 -9.81 -16.80 7.47
C ASN A 11 -10.73 -15.58 7.57
N VAL A 12 -10.90 -14.81 6.47
CA VAL A 12 -11.82 -13.64 6.41
C VAL A 12 -13.24 -13.96 6.89
N PRO A 13 -13.89 -15.07 6.47
CA PRO A 13 -15.27 -15.35 6.86
C PRO A 13 -15.43 -15.53 8.37
N VAL A 14 -14.43 -16.08 9.06
CA VAL A 14 -14.47 -16.34 10.51
C VAL A 14 -14.67 -15.04 11.30
N ARG A 15 -14.17 -13.92 10.80
CA ARG A 15 -14.34 -12.59 11.42
C ARG A 15 -15.72 -11.98 11.16
N HIS A 16 -16.45 -12.50 10.18
CA HIS A 16 -17.82 -12.13 9.85
C HIS A 16 -18.87 -13.07 10.44
N ASN A 17 -18.50 -13.89 11.44
CA ASN A 17 -19.36 -14.93 12.02
C ASN A 17 -19.80 -15.98 10.98
N ILE A 18 -19.02 -16.15 9.91
CA ILE A 18 -19.26 -17.09 8.81
C ILE A 18 -18.21 -18.21 8.90
N ILE A 19 -18.61 -19.43 8.55
CA ILE A 19 -17.68 -20.55 8.45
C ILE A 19 -16.98 -20.48 7.10
N GLY A 20 -15.66 -20.27 7.13
CA GLY A 20 -14.80 -20.32 5.95
C GLY A 20 -14.22 -21.72 5.75
N LEU A 21 -14.36 -22.25 4.54
CA LEU A 21 -13.74 -23.50 4.11
C LEU A 21 -12.87 -23.22 2.89
N LEU A 22 -11.69 -23.81 2.85
CA LEU A 22 -10.80 -23.79 1.68
C LEU A 22 -10.57 -25.23 1.24
N SER A 23 -10.88 -25.50 -0.03
CA SER A 23 -10.34 -26.64 -0.76
C SER A 23 -9.22 -26.19 -1.67
N GLU A 24 -8.26 -27.09 -1.83
CA GLU A 24 -7.22 -26.98 -2.83
C GLU A 24 -7.04 -28.36 -3.45
N ALA A 25 -6.98 -28.38 -4.78
CA ALA A 25 -6.62 -29.56 -5.56
C ALA A 25 -5.24 -29.35 -6.19
N ALA A 26 -4.47 -30.43 -6.33
CA ALA A 26 -3.19 -30.37 -7.03
C ALA A 26 -3.39 -29.86 -8.47
N SER A 27 -2.54 -28.95 -8.93
CA SER A 27 -2.64 -28.42 -10.29
C SER A 27 -2.28 -29.50 -11.32
N ALA A 28 -2.92 -29.44 -12.49
CA ALA A 28 -2.40 -30.09 -13.69
C ALA A 28 -1.26 -29.25 -14.30
N ASN A 29 -0.62 -29.73 -15.36
CA ASN A 29 0.33 -28.92 -16.12
C ASN A 29 -0.43 -27.94 -17.02
N LEU A 30 -0.88 -26.83 -16.40
CA LEU A 30 -1.90 -25.92 -16.93
C LEU A 30 -3.22 -26.66 -17.18
N ALA A 31 -3.44 -27.12 -18.42
CA ALA A 31 -4.59 -27.95 -18.79
C ALA A 31 -4.19 -29.32 -19.33
N SER A 32 -2.89 -29.63 -19.37
CA SER A 32 -2.39 -30.91 -19.88
C SER A 32 -2.50 -31.99 -18.80
N PRO A 33 -3.06 -33.16 -19.12
CA PRO A 33 -3.02 -34.32 -18.23
C PRO A 33 -1.59 -34.64 -17.80
N ILE A 34 -1.43 -35.01 -16.53
CA ILE A 34 -0.17 -35.55 -16.00
C ILE A 34 -0.41 -36.95 -15.48
N TRP A 35 0.57 -37.83 -15.64
CA TRP A 35 0.56 -39.14 -14.99
C TRP A 35 1.37 -39.04 -13.70
N ILE A 36 0.78 -39.49 -12.59
CA ILE A 36 1.45 -39.60 -11.30
C ILE A 36 1.48 -41.07 -10.94
N ASP A 37 2.67 -41.64 -10.75
CA ASP A 37 2.78 -43.03 -10.35
C ASP A 37 2.25 -43.20 -8.91
N PRO A 38 1.46 -44.26 -8.61
CA PRO A 38 1.08 -44.56 -7.24
C PRO A 38 2.24 -44.60 -6.24
N SER A 39 3.47 -44.95 -6.67
CA SER A 39 4.66 -44.92 -5.80
C SER A 39 5.15 -43.52 -5.45
N ASP A 40 4.78 -42.50 -6.23
CA ASP A 40 5.18 -41.10 -6.01
C ASP A 40 4.26 -40.37 -5.01
N LEU A 41 3.18 -41.04 -4.57
CA LEU A 41 2.20 -40.45 -3.68
C LEU A 41 2.73 -40.34 -2.25
N LEU A 42 2.73 -39.13 -1.73
CA LEU A 42 3.12 -38.82 -0.36
C LEU A 42 1.89 -38.51 0.50
N PRO A 43 1.84 -38.98 1.76
CA PRO A 43 0.74 -38.65 2.65
C PRO A 43 0.66 -37.13 2.86
N PRO A 44 -0.54 -36.59 3.10
CA PRO A 44 -0.70 -35.22 3.55
C PRO A 44 0.17 -34.94 4.79
N ARG A 45 0.68 -33.70 4.90
CA ARG A 45 1.47 -33.30 6.07
C ARG A 45 0.68 -33.54 7.36
N GLY A 46 1.34 -34.12 8.37
CA GLY A 46 0.75 -34.42 9.67
C GLY A 46 -0.04 -35.75 9.71
N ILE A 47 0.05 -36.58 8.67
CA ILE A 47 -0.49 -37.95 8.67
C ILE A 47 0.67 -38.95 8.73
N GLU A 48 0.81 -39.58 9.90
CA GLU A 48 1.89 -40.53 10.20
C GLU A 48 1.61 -41.95 9.70
N THR A 49 0.35 -42.26 9.36
CA THR A 49 -0.08 -43.59 8.91
C THR A 49 0.30 -43.92 7.46
N GLY A 50 1.06 -43.04 6.79
CA GLY A 50 1.37 -43.18 5.38
C GLY A 50 0.18 -42.87 4.46
N TYR A 51 0.33 -43.16 3.16
CA TYR A 51 -0.69 -42.90 2.13
C TYR A 51 -1.81 -43.95 2.19
N ALA A 52 -2.60 -43.91 3.27
CA ALA A 52 -3.66 -44.88 3.53
C ALA A 52 -4.92 -44.20 4.07
N PRO A 53 -6.11 -44.81 3.89
CA PRO A 53 -7.36 -44.27 4.43
C PRO A 53 -7.26 -44.07 5.94
N SER A 54 -7.66 -42.89 6.42
CA SER A 54 -7.73 -42.58 7.85
C SER A 54 -8.88 -41.61 8.12
N ASN A 55 -9.17 -41.35 9.41
CA ASN A 55 -10.15 -40.35 9.80
C ASN A 55 -9.85 -38.92 9.28
N LYS A 56 -8.59 -38.62 8.99
CA LYS A 56 -8.13 -37.33 8.43
C LYS A 56 -7.85 -37.40 6.92
N PHE A 57 -7.92 -38.58 6.32
CA PHE A 57 -7.70 -38.81 4.89
C PHE A 57 -8.59 -39.96 4.41
N PRO A 58 -9.93 -39.75 4.39
CA PRO A 58 -10.90 -40.84 4.27
C PRO A 58 -10.91 -41.51 2.90
N ALA A 59 -10.56 -40.77 1.84
CA ALA A 59 -10.55 -41.25 0.47
C ALA A 59 -9.24 -40.86 -0.25
N PRO A 60 -8.14 -41.60 -0.01
CA PRO A 60 -6.89 -41.39 -0.74
C PRO A 60 -7.06 -41.58 -2.25
N TRP A 61 -6.46 -40.68 -3.03
CA TRP A 61 -6.49 -40.78 -4.49
C TRP A 61 -5.51 -41.88 -4.95
N PRO A 62 -5.92 -42.86 -5.77
CA PRO A 62 -5.10 -44.04 -6.04
C PRO A 62 -3.87 -43.79 -6.95
N GLY A 63 -3.68 -42.58 -7.47
CA GLY A 63 -2.68 -42.28 -8.49
C GLY A 63 -3.20 -42.48 -9.92
N GLY A 64 -2.32 -42.28 -10.89
CA GLY A 64 -2.58 -42.40 -12.32
C GLY A 64 -2.75 -41.05 -13.02
N TRP A 65 -3.63 -41.00 -14.03
CA TRP A 65 -3.84 -39.79 -14.80
C TRP A 65 -4.62 -38.74 -13.99
N TRP A 66 -4.00 -37.58 -13.82
CA TRP A 66 -4.60 -36.38 -13.23
C TRP A 66 -4.91 -35.34 -14.29
N ARG A 67 -6.16 -34.88 -14.34
CA ARG A 67 -6.66 -33.93 -15.35
C ARG A 67 -7.40 -32.77 -14.70
N VAL A 68 -7.61 -31.70 -15.46
CA VAL A 68 -8.50 -30.59 -15.06
C VAL A 68 -9.91 -31.08 -14.73
N GLY A 69 -10.41 -32.08 -15.46
CA GLY A 69 -11.70 -32.70 -15.17
C GLY A 69 -11.75 -33.41 -13.82
N ASP A 70 -10.62 -33.91 -13.32
CA ASP A 70 -10.55 -34.55 -12.00
C ASP A 70 -10.54 -33.48 -10.90
N ILE A 71 -9.78 -32.39 -11.07
CA ILE A 71 -9.85 -31.19 -10.21
C ILE A 71 -11.30 -30.71 -10.10
N HIS A 72 -11.97 -30.52 -11.24
CA HIS A 72 -13.36 -30.04 -11.27
C HIS A 72 -14.32 -30.98 -10.51
N LYS A 73 -14.18 -32.30 -10.66
CA LYS A 73 -15.02 -33.27 -9.92
C LYS A 73 -14.81 -33.17 -8.41
N TYR A 74 -13.57 -33.02 -7.95
CA TYR A 74 -13.29 -32.85 -6.52
C TYR A 74 -13.93 -31.57 -5.97
N GLU A 75 -13.79 -30.45 -6.68
CA GLU A 75 -14.38 -29.17 -6.26
C GLU A 75 -15.92 -29.20 -6.29
N LEU A 76 -16.53 -29.83 -7.32
CA LEU A 76 -17.98 -30.03 -7.37
C LEU A 76 -18.48 -30.90 -6.21
N ALA A 77 -17.80 -32.03 -5.94
CA ALA A 77 -18.20 -32.93 -4.86
C ALA A 77 -18.19 -32.21 -3.50
N LEU A 78 -17.21 -31.33 -3.26
CA LEU A 78 -17.20 -30.49 -2.07
C LEU A 78 -18.39 -29.51 -2.07
N GLY A 79 -18.61 -28.80 -3.18
CA GLY A 79 -19.72 -27.85 -3.29
C GLY A 79 -21.09 -28.49 -3.05
N GLU A 80 -21.34 -29.64 -3.66
CA GLU A 80 -22.57 -30.43 -3.47
C GLU A 80 -22.72 -30.92 -2.02
N SER A 81 -21.62 -31.42 -1.42
CA SER A 81 -21.61 -31.85 -0.02
C SER A 81 -21.92 -30.71 0.95
N LEU A 82 -21.35 -29.52 0.70
CA LEU A 82 -21.61 -28.32 1.48
C LEU A 82 -23.07 -27.89 1.36
N LEU A 83 -23.58 -27.76 0.14
CA LEU A 83 -24.99 -27.39 -0.11
C LEU A 83 -25.94 -28.41 0.51
N GLY A 84 -25.67 -29.71 0.37
CA GLY A 84 -26.44 -30.78 0.98
C GLY A 84 -26.45 -30.69 2.51
N SER A 85 -25.32 -30.31 3.13
CA SER A 85 -25.21 -30.13 4.58
C SER A 85 -25.96 -28.89 5.08
N VAL A 86 -25.94 -27.79 4.32
CA VAL A 86 -26.71 -26.58 4.64
C VAL A 86 -28.21 -26.82 4.49
N ALA A 87 -28.63 -27.48 3.41
CA ALA A 87 -30.04 -27.76 3.13
C ALA A 87 -30.68 -28.76 4.11
N ARG A 88 -29.91 -29.71 4.63
CA ARG A 88 -30.40 -30.72 5.59
C ARG A 88 -30.66 -30.14 6.98
N GLU A 89 -29.83 -29.20 7.42
CA GLU A 89 -29.82 -28.69 8.79
C GLU A 89 -29.87 -27.14 8.86
N PRO A 90 -30.75 -26.45 8.11
CA PRO A 90 -30.68 -25.00 7.95
C PRO A 90 -30.83 -24.25 9.28
N GLY A 91 -31.68 -24.76 10.17
CA GLY A 91 -31.85 -24.20 11.51
C GLY A 91 -30.57 -24.22 12.35
N THR A 92 -29.72 -25.23 12.18
CA THR A 92 -28.44 -25.34 12.91
C THR A 92 -27.47 -24.26 12.46
N TRP A 93 -27.34 -24.03 11.15
CA TRP A 93 -26.46 -23.00 10.59
C TRP A 93 -26.90 -21.58 11.00
N VAL A 94 -28.18 -21.27 10.87
CA VAL A 94 -28.72 -19.94 11.24
C VAL A 94 -28.61 -19.69 12.75
N ARG A 95 -28.94 -20.68 13.60
CA ARG A 95 -28.79 -20.54 15.07
C ARG A 95 -27.33 -20.36 15.47
N ASN A 96 -26.41 -21.06 14.83
CA ASN A 96 -24.98 -20.91 15.11
C ASN A 96 -24.48 -19.52 14.71
N ALA A 97 -24.83 -19.02 13.52
CA ALA A 97 -24.47 -17.66 13.09
C ALA A 97 -25.00 -16.60 14.09
N LEU A 98 -26.26 -16.73 14.51
CA LEU A 98 -26.85 -15.83 15.51
C LEU A 98 -26.17 -15.93 16.87
N ARG A 99 -25.81 -17.14 17.32
CA ARG A 99 -25.08 -17.35 18.58
C ARG A 99 -23.72 -16.65 18.53
N VAL A 100 -22.94 -16.88 17.47
CA VAL A 100 -21.62 -16.25 17.32
C VAL A 100 -21.75 -14.73 17.31
N ALA A 101 -22.70 -14.16 16.57
CA ALA A 101 -22.94 -12.72 16.57
C ALA A 101 -23.26 -12.15 17.96
N ARG A 102 -24.09 -12.85 18.75
CA ARG A 102 -24.40 -12.46 20.14
C ARG A 102 -23.19 -12.53 21.06
N ASP A 103 -22.38 -13.59 20.92
CA ASP A 103 -21.15 -13.75 21.68
C ASP A 103 -20.15 -12.62 21.34
N VAL A 104 -20.06 -12.22 20.07
CA VAL A 104 -19.22 -11.08 19.64
C VAL A 104 -19.71 -9.76 20.22
N ILE A 105 -21.02 -9.48 20.19
CA ILE A 105 -21.59 -8.28 20.81
C ILE A 105 -21.27 -8.26 22.31
N GLN A 106 -21.50 -9.37 23.01
CA GLN A 106 -21.23 -9.46 24.45
C GLN A 106 -19.75 -9.23 24.77
N LYS A 107 -18.84 -9.85 24.01
CA LYS A 107 -17.40 -9.57 24.15
C LYS A 107 -17.10 -8.10 23.90
N GLY A 108 -17.64 -7.54 22.81
CA GLY A 108 -17.55 -6.12 22.47
C GLY A 108 -17.91 -5.18 23.62
N ARG A 109 -18.95 -5.55 24.37
CA ARG A 109 -19.40 -4.86 25.57
C ARG A 109 -18.51 -5.11 26.78
N ASP A 110 -17.98 -6.31 26.98
CA ASP A 110 -17.34 -6.67 28.25
C ASP A 110 -15.82 -6.46 28.28
N GLU A 111 -15.14 -6.64 27.15
CA GLU A 111 -13.68 -6.62 27.08
C GLU A 111 -13.18 -5.42 26.25
N ALA A 112 -12.06 -4.83 26.70
CA ALA A 112 -11.38 -3.77 26.00
C ALA A 112 -10.52 -4.30 24.82
N PRO A 113 -10.20 -3.46 23.81
CA PRO A 113 -10.74 -2.12 23.58
C PRO A 113 -12.24 -2.16 23.23
N ARG A 114 -12.99 -1.17 23.72
CA ARG A 114 -14.46 -1.09 23.56
C ARG A 114 -14.85 -0.23 22.35
N TYR A 115 -14.05 0.77 22.01
CA TYR A 115 -14.27 1.63 20.85
C TYR A 115 -12.95 1.94 20.15
N TRP A 116 -13.05 2.25 18.85
CA TRP A 116 -12.04 3.01 18.15
C TRP A 116 -12.60 4.35 17.72
N LEU A 117 -11.79 5.40 17.87
CA LEU A 117 -12.12 6.73 17.40
C LEU A 117 -11.27 7.10 16.19
N ILE A 118 -11.89 7.77 15.23
CA ILE A 118 -11.19 8.53 14.17
C ILE A 118 -11.60 10.00 14.36
N PRO A 119 -10.68 10.85 14.86
CA PRO A 119 -10.98 12.25 15.08
C PRO A 119 -11.04 12.99 13.74
N PRO A 120 -11.77 14.11 13.68
CA PRO A 120 -11.79 14.96 12.50
C PRO A 120 -10.40 15.53 12.19
N GLY A 121 -10.19 16.03 10.97
CA GLY A 121 -8.95 16.70 10.61
C GLY A 121 -7.77 15.79 10.27
N GLN A 122 -8.07 14.53 9.94
CA GLN A 122 -7.11 13.57 9.41
C GLN A 122 -6.32 14.17 8.25
N ARG A 123 -5.04 13.79 8.14
CA ARG A 123 -4.14 14.30 7.10
C ARG A 123 -4.62 13.98 5.69
N ASP A 124 -5.04 12.73 5.46
CA ASP A 124 -5.51 12.26 4.16
C ASP A 124 -7.01 11.95 4.24
N GLU A 125 -7.83 12.95 3.93
CA GLU A 125 -9.29 12.81 3.88
C GLU A 125 -9.74 11.76 2.84
N ASP A 126 -9.00 11.59 1.74
CA ASP A 126 -9.31 10.59 0.72
C ASP A 126 -9.00 9.17 1.25
N ALA A 127 -7.97 9.01 2.09
CA ALA A 127 -7.72 7.76 2.81
C ALA A 127 -8.82 7.42 3.81
N VAL A 128 -9.32 8.42 4.54
CA VAL A 128 -10.47 8.26 5.45
C VAL A 128 -11.69 7.80 4.66
N SER A 129 -12.06 8.49 3.58
CA SER A 129 -13.20 8.12 2.73
C SER A 129 -13.11 6.68 2.24
N ARG A 130 -11.92 6.21 1.84
CA ARG A 130 -11.70 4.81 1.45
C ARG A 130 -11.89 3.83 2.60
N ILE A 131 -11.38 4.12 3.80
CA ILE A 131 -11.60 3.26 4.98
C ILE A 131 -13.09 3.17 5.31
N LEU A 132 -13.80 4.30 5.29
CA LEU A 132 -15.24 4.33 5.55
C LEU A 132 -16.01 3.48 4.53
N THR A 133 -15.64 3.57 3.26
CA THR A 133 -16.21 2.73 2.19
C THR A 133 -15.95 1.24 2.46
N ILE A 134 -14.75 0.87 2.92
CA ILE A 134 -14.43 -0.51 3.28
C ILE A 134 -15.28 -0.97 4.47
N LEU A 135 -15.37 -0.16 5.54
CA LEU A 135 -16.12 -0.52 6.75
C LEU A 135 -17.61 -0.67 6.47
N ASP A 136 -18.19 0.27 5.73
CA ASP A 136 -19.59 0.22 5.29
C ASP A 136 -19.87 -1.01 4.42
N ALA A 137 -19.02 -1.29 3.44
CA ALA A 137 -19.16 -2.48 2.58
C ALA A 137 -19.06 -3.81 3.35
N GLN A 138 -18.44 -3.82 4.54
CA GLN A 138 -18.38 -4.98 5.43
C GLN A 138 -19.48 -4.97 6.51
N GLY A 139 -20.36 -3.96 6.51
CA GLY A 139 -21.49 -3.84 7.42
C GLY A 139 -21.12 -3.41 8.84
N VAL A 140 -19.97 -2.75 9.03
CA VAL A 140 -19.57 -2.22 10.34
C VAL A 140 -20.43 -1.00 10.68
N ASP A 141 -21.06 -1.04 11.86
CA ASP A 141 -21.83 0.08 12.38
C ASP A 141 -20.90 1.22 12.80
N MET A 142 -21.21 2.43 12.34
CA MET A 142 -20.41 3.65 12.51
C MET A 142 -21.28 4.78 13.09
N PHE A 143 -20.71 5.59 13.98
CA PHE A 143 -21.43 6.64 14.70
C PHE A 143 -20.66 7.95 14.73
N LEU A 144 -21.35 9.09 14.67
CA LEU A 144 -20.74 10.41 14.87
C LEU A 144 -21.14 10.97 16.25
N ALA A 145 -20.15 11.48 16.99
CA ALA A 145 -20.40 12.20 18.23
C ALA A 145 -21.17 13.51 17.96
N LYS A 146 -22.25 13.76 18.72
CA LYS A 146 -23.11 14.93 18.54
C LYS A 146 -22.67 16.15 19.35
N GLU A 147 -21.77 15.91 20.29
CA GLU A 147 -21.21 16.86 21.24
C GLU A 147 -19.76 16.51 21.55
N ASP A 148 -19.06 17.44 22.21
CA ASP A 148 -17.75 17.18 22.78
C ASP A 148 -17.89 16.20 23.94
N PHE A 149 -16.93 15.29 24.10
CA PHE A 149 -16.99 14.25 25.12
C PHE A 149 -15.60 13.90 25.66
N GLU A 150 -15.57 13.11 26.72
CA GLU A 150 -14.33 12.57 27.29
C GLU A 150 -14.29 11.04 27.10
N GLY A 151 -13.13 10.50 26.75
CA GLY A 151 -12.87 9.07 26.70
C GLY A 151 -11.48 8.76 27.26
N ASP A 152 -11.38 7.79 28.17
CA ASP A 152 -10.15 7.42 28.87
C ASP A 152 -9.36 8.64 29.44
N GLY A 153 -10.07 9.64 29.98
CA GLY A 153 -9.45 10.84 30.56
C GLY A 153 -9.01 11.91 29.55
N ARG A 154 -9.39 11.80 28.27
CA ARG A 154 -9.00 12.72 27.20
C ARG A 154 -10.21 13.33 26.50
N PRO A 155 -10.18 14.64 26.18
CA PRO A 155 -11.26 15.30 25.46
C PRO A 155 -11.25 14.99 23.97
N TYR A 156 -12.43 14.83 23.39
CA TYR A 156 -12.68 14.65 21.96
C TYR A 156 -13.81 15.57 21.52
N SER A 157 -13.72 16.07 20.28
CA SER A 157 -14.69 17.02 19.75
C SER A 157 -15.90 16.32 19.13
N LYS A 158 -17.02 17.06 19.06
CA LYS A 158 -18.15 16.77 18.20
C LYS A 158 -17.69 16.43 16.78
N GLY A 159 -18.34 15.44 16.16
CA GLY A 159 -18.02 14.97 14.80
C GLY A 159 -16.91 13.94 14.75
N THR A 160 -16.32 13.55 15.91
CA THR A 160 -15.46 12.37 16.00
C THR A 160 -16.25 11.13 15.61
N LEU A 161 -15.67 10.31 14.72
CA LEU A 161 -16.22 9.02 14.37
C LEU A 161 -15.92 8.02 15.48
N ILE A 162 -16.97 7.36 15.96
CA ILE A 162 -16.95 6.33 16.98
C ILE A 162 -17.28 4.99 16.32
N LEU A 163 -16.42 4.01 16.53
CA LEU A 163 -16.56 2.64 16.05
C LEU A 163 -16.68 1.70 17.27
N PRO A 164 -17.90 1.42 17.77
CA PRO A 164 -18.09 0.54 18.92
C PRO A 164 -17.75 -0.91 18.57
N ARG A 165 -17.12 -1.64 19.50
CA ARG A 165 -16.92 -3.10 19.37
C ARG A 165 -18.20 -3.88 19.68
N GLU A 166 -19.14 -3.28 20.40
CA GLU A 166 -20.44 -3.86 20.74
C GLU A 166 -21.39 -3.91 19.52
N GLN A 167 -21.04 -4.73 18.53
CA GLN A 167 -21.81 -4.94 17.30
C GLN A 167 -21.51 -6.33 16.73
N PRO A 168 -22.35 -6.90 15.83
CA PRO A 168 -22.15 -8.24 15.27
C PRO A 168 -20.76 -8.45 14.66
N TYR A 169 -20.17 -7.43 14.05
CA TYR A 169 -18.86 -7.47 13.40
C TYR A 169 -17.72 -6.91 14.27
N GLY A 170 -17.93 -6.80 15.59
CA GLY A 170 -16.92 -6.26 16.51
C GLY A 170 -15.58 -7.02 16.50
N SER A 171 -15.60 -8.33 16.21
CA SER A 171 -14.38 -9.13 16.05
C SER A 171 -13.62 -8.79 14.77
N PHE A 172 -14.32 -8.47 13.68
CA PHE A 172 -13.71 -8.00 12.43
C PHE A 172 -13.12 -6.61 12.59
N LEU A 173 -13.87 -5.69 13.20
CA LEU A 173 -13.38 -4.35 13.54
C LEU A 173 -12.10 -4.43 14.39
N LYS A 174 -12.10 -5.28 15.44
CA LYS A 174 -10.92 -5.53 16.27
C LYS A 174 -9.74 -6.05 15.46
N ASP A 175 -9.98 -7.04 14.60
CA ASP A 175 -8.93 -7.64 13.76
C ASP A 175 -8.25 -6.64 12.82
N LEU A 176 -9.02 -5.68 12.29
CA LEU A 176 -8.50 -4.63 11.41
C LEU A 176 -7.84 -3.47 12.15
N PHE A 177 -8.37 -3.07 13.31
CA PHE A 177 -7.93 -1.84 13.99
C PHE A 177 -6.87 -2.11 15.06
N GLU A 178 -6.88 -3.26 15.71
CA GLU A 178 -5.91 -3.57 16.76
C GLU A 178 -4.48 -3.70 16.21
N ILE A 179 -3.48 -3.27 16.99
CA ILE A 179 -2.09 -3.52 16.65
C ILE A 179 -1.82 -5.02 16.69
N GLN A 180 -1.50 -5.60 15.53
CA GLN A 180 -1.12 -7.01 15.45
C GLN A 180 0.21 -7.25 16.19
N ARG A 181 0.23 -8.24 17.09
CA ARG A 181 1.43 -8.67 17.83
C ARG A 181 1.62 -10.17 17.65
N TYR A 182 2.46 -10.56 16.70
CA TYR A 182 2.68 -11.97 16.41
C TYR A 182 3.29 -12.69 17.63
N PRO A 183 2.83 -13.90 17.99
CA PRO A 183 3.32 -14.61 19.18
C PRO A 183 4.79 -15.00 19.04
N ASP A 184 5.45 -15.20 20.18
CA ASP A 184 6.81 -15.74 20.17
C ASP A 184 6.87 -17.11 19.48
N GLY A 185 7.97 -17.34 18.75
CA GLY A 185 8.22 -18.60 18.05
C GLY A 185 8.81 -18.42 16.65
N PRO A 186 8.55 -19.39 15.75
CA PRO A 186 9.05 -19.33 14.37
C PRO A 186 8.41 -18.18 13.60
N ALA A 187 9.15 -17.66 12.63
CA ALA A 187 8.64 -16.61 11.75
C ALA A 187 7.32 -17.05 11.08
N PRO A 188 6.40 -16.10 10.84
CA PRO A 188 5.18 -16.37 10.09
C PRO A 188 5.54 -16.86 8.68
N TYR A 189 4.72 -17.78 8.14
CA TYR A 189 4.89 -18.28 6.78
C TYR A 189 4.63 -17.21 5.71
N ASP A 190 3.69 -16.30 5.98
CA ASP A 190 3.33 -15.17 5.11
C ASP A 190 3.33 -13.88 5.97
N VAL A 191 2.44 -12.93 5.72
CA VAL A 191 2.37 -11.67 6.46
C VAL A 191 1.83 -11.82 7.89
N ALA A 192 2.28 -10.94 8.79
CA ALA A 192 1.87 -10.91 10.21
C ALA A 192 1.31 -9.55 10.68
N GLY A 193 1.43 -8.49 9.90
CA GLY A 193 0.86 -7.17 10.20
C GLY A 193 -0.14 -6.73 9.13
N TRP A 194 -1.30 -6.21 9.53
CA TRP A 194 -2.34 -5.70 8.63
C TRP A 194 -3.25 -4.67 9.31
N THR A 195 -2.74 -4.00 10.35
CA THR A 195 -3.50 -2.93 11.04
C THR A 195 -3.91 -1.87 10.03
N LEU A 196 -5.20 -1.82 9.71
CA LEU A 196 -5.76 -1.08 8.57
C LEU A 196 -5.52 0.43 8.69
N PRO A 197 -5.75 1.08 9.86
CA PRO A 197 -5.46 2.50 10.01
C PRO A 197 -3.99 2.87 9.75
N LEU A 198 -3.05 2.02 10.19
CA LEU A 198 -1.62 2.22 9.90
C LEU A 198 -1.29 2.05 8.42
N LEU A 199 -1.91 1.08 7.74
CA LEU A 199 -1.73 0.89 6.30
C LEU A 199 -2.24 2.09 5.50
N PHE A 200 -3.25 2.80 5.99
CA PHE A 200 -3.81 3.98 5.35
C PHE A 200 -3.17 5.29 5.79
N GLY A 201 -2.26 5.25 6.79
CA GLY A 201 -1.65 6.45 7.34
C GLY A 201 -2.65 7.35 8.08
N ILE A 202 -3.74 6.79 8.62
CA ILE A 202 -4.73 7.55 9.40
C ILE A 202 -4.50 7.34 10.90
N GLU A 203 -4.79 8.38 11.67
CA GLU A 203 -4.75 8.32 13.12
C GLU A 203 -5.99 7.58 13.65
N ARG A 204 -5.76 6.71 14.64
CA ARG A 204 -6.81 6.03 15.38
C ARG A 204 -6.53 6.11 16.87
N ILE A 205 -7.58 6.14 17.66
CA ILE A 205 -7.50 6.11 19.12
C ILE A 205 -8.27 4.89 19.62
N GLU A 206 -7.70 4.15 20.57
CA GLU A 206 -8.41 3.09 21.30
C GLU A 206 -9.04 3.68 22.55
N ILE A 207 -10.27 3.30 22.83
CA ILE A 207 -10.93 3.60 24.09
C ILE A 207 -11.21 2.28 24.81
N LEU A 208 -10.72 2.18 26.03
CA LEU A 208 -10.82 0.98 26.87
C LEU A 208 -12.08 1.00 27.73
N GLU A 209 -12.50 2.18 28.18
CA GLU A 209 -13.67 2.36 29.03
C GLU A 209 -14.97 2.60 28.23
N THR A 210 -16.10 2.61 28.94
CA THR A 210 -17.40 2.90 28.32
C THR A 210 -17.53 4.39 28.09
N LEU A 211 -17.89 4.81 26.87
CA LEU A 211 -18.16 6.21 26.55
C LEU A 211 -19.57 6.61 27.00
N SER A 212 -19.68 7.82 27.56
CA SER A 212 -20.95 8.49 27.85
C SER A 212 -21.10 9.68 26.91
N VAL A 213 -21.61 9.45 25.70
CA VAL A 213 -21.75 10.47 24.64
C VAL A 213 -23.01 10.20 23.82
N ASP A 214 -23.75 11.25 23.44
CA ASP A 214 -24.81 11.13 22.45
C ASP A 214 -24.21 11.02 21.03
N MET A 215 -24.69 10.05 20.25
CA MET A 215 -24.12 9.73 18.94
C MET A 215 -25.19 9.28 17.95
N ASP A 216 -25.08 9.73 16.70
CA ASP A 216 -25.98 9.33 15.62
C ASP A 216 -25.32 8.22 14.79
N GLN A 217 -26.07 7.13 14.52
CA GLN A 217 -25.60 6.11 13.58
C GLN A 217 -25.63 6.68 12.17
N VAL A 218 -24.51 6.58 11.45
CA VAL A 218 -24.41 7.06 10.07
C VAL A 218 -24.11 5.89 9.16
N ARG A 219 -24.88 5.78 8.07
CA ARG A 219 -24.76 4.72 7.07
C ARG A 219 -24.25 5.20 5.72
N ASP A 220 -24.13 6.52 5.53
CA ASP A 220 -23.55 7.08 4.32
C ASP A 220 -22.11 7.51 4.60
N PRO A 221 -21.11 6.82 4.02
CA PRO A 221 -19.71 7.26 4.11
C PRO A 221 -19.48 8.71 3.69
N ALA A 222 -20.29 9.27 2.78
CA ALA A 222 -20.15 10.66 2.35
C ALA A 222 -20.54 11.65 3.45
N GLU A 223 -21.56 11.34 4.27
CA GLU A 223 -21.96 12.15 5.42
C GLU A 223 -20.87 12.13 6.50
N ILE A 224 -20.32 10.95 6.81
CA ILE A 224 -19.21 10.79 7.76
C ILE A 224 -17.99 11.59 7.27
N ASN A 225 -17.63 11.46 5.99
CA ASN A 225 -16.51 12.17 5.43
C ASN A 225 -16.70 13.69 5.55
N GLY A 226 -17.89 14.20 5.24
CA GLY A 226 -18.23 15.61 5.42
C GLY A 226 -18.11 16.11 6.87
N ALA A 227 -18.45 15.28 7.85
CA ALA A 227 -18.27 15.62 9.27
C ALA A 227 -16.79 15.63 9.68
N LEU A 228 -16.01 14.65 9.23
CA LEU A 228 -14.58 14.53 9.54
C LEU A 228 -13.72 15.62 8.88
N SER A 229 -14.10 16.11 7.69
CA SER A 229 -13.43 17.24 7.01
C SER A 229 -13.66 18.60 7.71
N ARG A 230 -14.66 18.73 8.60
CA ARG A 230 -15.15 20.04 9.09
C ARG A 230 -14.61 20.50 10.45
N ALA A 231 -14.04 19.63 11.28
CA ALA A 231 -13.73 19.97 12.67
C ALA A 231 -12.24 20.20 12.94
N VAL A 232 -11.63 21.16 12.23
CA VAL A 232 -10.30 21.69 12.57
C VAL A 232 -10.35 23.21 12.70
N THR A 233 -10.63 23.72 13.90
CA THR A 233 -10.41 25.13 14.24
C THR A 233 -9.12 25.37 15.01
N ASP A 234 -8.40 24.34 15.46
CA ASP A 234 -7.16 24.49 16.24
C ASP A 234 -6.05 23.56 15.74
N LYS A 235 -5.41 23.91 14.62
CA LYS A 235 -4.05 23.42 14.33
C LYS A 235 -3.06 24.51 14.73
N LYS A 236 -2.24 24.21 15.75
CA LYS A 236 -1.14 25.02 16.30
C LYS A 236 0.03 25.29 15.30
N TYR A 237 -0.17 24.94 14.02
CA TYR A 237 0.73 25.18 12.89
C TYR A 237 0.01 25.83 11.69
N MET A 238 -1.16 26.46 11.90
CA MET A 238 -1.84 27.18 10.83
C MET A 238 -1.14 28.48 10.46
N ILE A 239 -0.56 28.51 9.25
CA ILE A 239 -0.86 29.61 8.34
C ILE A 239 -2.38 29.52 8.11
N LYS A 240 -3.08 30.59 8.49
CA LYS A 240 -4.53 30.66 8.54
C LYS A 240 -5.12 30.48 7.14
N LEU A 241 -5.79 29.36 6.89
CA LEU A 241 -6.67 29.19 5.73
C LEU A 241 -7.98 28.59 6.20
N GLY A 242 -9.02 29.42 6.07
CA GLY A 242 -10.39 29.06 6.41
C GLY A 242 -10.90 27.95 5.50
N ALA A 243 -11.92 27.25 5.99
CA ALA A 243 -12.55 26.08 5.42
C ALA A 243 -13.15 26.31 4.03
N GLU A 244 -12.30 26.34 3.02
CA GLU A 244 -12.48 25.87 1.64
C GLU A 244 -11.07 25.45 1.21
N ASN A 245 -10.79 24.15 0.99
CA ASN A 245 -9.43 23.61 0.77
C ASN A 245 -8.82 23.98 -0.61
N SER A 246 -8.66 25.30 -0.80
CA SER A 246 -7.90 26.06 -1.78
C SER A 246 -7.99 27.53 -1.33
N VAL A 247 -6.89 28.15 -0.92
CA VAL A 247 -6.84 29.62 -0.90
C VAL A 247 -7.00 30.05 -2.33
N LYS A 248 -8.14 30.64 -2.66
CA LYS A 248 -8.22 31.48 -3.85
C LYS A 248 -7.64 32.82 -3.44
N THR A 249 -6.33 33.00 -3.60
CA THR A 249 -5.83 34.35 -3.80
C THR A 249 -6.26 34.78 -5.20
N GLU A 250 -6.41 36.08 -5.46
CA GLU A 250 -6.87 36.65 -6.74
C GLU A 250 -5.94 36.34 -7.94
N SER A 251 -5.07 35.34 -7.85
CA SER A 251 -4.22 34.82 -8.92
C SER A 251 -4.08 33.29 -8.98
N GLY A 252 -4.56 32.49 -8.01
CA GLY A 252 -4.43 31.03 -8.06
C GLY A 252 -4.98 30.24 -6.87
N THR A 253 -5.03 28.92 -7.01
CA THR A 253 -5.45 27.92 -6.01
C THR A 253 -4.23 27.16 -5.49
N LEU A 254 -3.90 27.35 -4.22
CA LEU A 254 -2.87 26.54 -3.54
C LEU A 254 -3.31 25.08 -3.42
N LEU A 255 -2.44 24.14 -3.80
CA LEU A 255 -2.62 22.71 -3.63
C LEU A 255 -2.14 22.26 -2.25
N ASP A 256 -3.04 21.63 -1.49
CA ASP A 256 -2.69 20.92 -0.28
C ASP A 256 -2.06 19.57 -0.63
N LEU A 257 -0.73 19.47 -0.48
CA LEU A 257 0.01 18.24 -0.76
C LEU A 257 -0.08 17.19 0.36
N GLN A 258 -0.91 17.41 1.38
CA GLN A 258 -1.15 16.41 2.42
C GLN A 258 -2.01 15.25 1.89
N GLY A 259 -1.52 14.03 2.05
CA GLY A 259 -2.22 12.84 1.58
C GLY A 259 -2.24 12.69 0.06
N THR A 260 -3.30 12.09 -0.45
CA THR A 260 -3.39 11.66 -1.87
C THR A 260 -4.39 12.46 -2.71
N GLY A 261 -5.26 13.27 -2.08
CA GLY A 261 -6.35 13.99 -2.74
C GLY A 261 -5.92 15.06 -3.77
N TRP A 262 -4.70 15.58 -3.67
CA TRP A 262 -4.18 16.59 -4.60
C TRP A 262 -3.98 16.07 -6.03
N ILE A 263 -3.78 14.77 -6.21
CA ILE A 263 -3.51 14.18 -7.53
C ILE A 263 -4.67 14.38 -8.49
N ARG A 264 -5.91 14.07 -8.05
CA ARG A 264 -7.09 14.25 -8.90
C ARG A 264 -7.31 15.73 -9.24
N LYS A 265 -7.07 16.63 -8.29
CA LYS A 265 -7.12 18.09 -8.52
C LYS A 265 -6.10 18.51 -9.59
N LEU A 266 -4.88 18.00 -9.47
CA LEU A 266 -3.77 18.28 -10.39
C LEU A 266 -4.04 17.75 -11.81
N LEU A 267 -4.48 16.50 -11.94
CA LEU A 267 -4.85 15.90 -13.22
C LEU A 267 -6.01 16.65 -13.89
N SER A 268 -7.05 17.01 -13.13
CA SER A 268 -8.17 17.81 -13.66
C SER A 268 -7.72 19.20 -14.11
N ALA A 269 -6.75 19.81 -13.43
CA ALA A 269 -6.19 21.09 -13.84
C ALA A 269 -5.50 21.00 -15.21
N TRP A 270 -4.67 19.97 -15.42
CA TRP A 270 -4.01 19.75 -16.71
C TRP A 270 -4.98 19.38 -17.84
N GLU A 271 -6.02 18.58 -17.56
CA GLU A 271 -7.08 18.29 -18.53
C GLU A 271 -7.78 19.57 -19.01
N LYS A 272 -8.00 20.51 -18.08
CA LYS A 272 -8.56 21.84 -18.34
C LYS A 272 -7.54 22.86 -18.87
N LYS A 273 -6.31 22.41 -19.17
CA LYS A 273 -5.19 23.24 -19.65
C LYS A 273 -4.85 24.43 -18.74
N LYS A 274 -5.09 24.27 -17.43
CA LYS A 274 -4.68 25.27 -16.44
C LYS A 274 -3.17 25.22 -16.24
N ARG A 275 -2.58 26.37 -15.91
CA ARG A 275 -1.17 26.46 -15.54
C ARG A 275 -0.99 25.96 -14.12
N VAL A 276 0.03 25.14 -13.90
CA VAL A 276 0.45 24.68 -12.57
C VAL A 276 1.89 25.10 -12.36
N LEU A 277 2.17 25.74 -11.22
CA LEU A 277 3.52 26.20 -10.90
C LEU A 277 3.90 25.87 -9.46
N SER A 278 5.21 25.73 -9.24
CA SER A 278 5.78 25.69 -7.90
C SER A 278 6.48 27.01 -7.59
N ASP A 279 6.21 27.57 -6.41
CA ASP A 279 6.95 28.75 -5.92
C ASP A 279 8.31 28.37 -5.32
N GLN A 280 9.10 29.37 -4.91
CA GLN A 280 10.42 29.16 -4.28
C GLN A 280 10.33 28.49 -2.90
N GLU A 281 9.16 28.56 -2.28
CA GLU A 281 8.85 27.84 -1.04
C GLU A 281 8.38 26.42 -1.35
N GLY A 282 8.41 25.98 -2.63
CA GLY A 282 7.96 24.71 -3.20
C GLY A 282 6.50 24.35 -2.92
N ASN A 283 5.65 25.35 -2.70
CA ASN A 283 4.20 25.19 -2.73
C ASN A 283 3.72 25.11 -4.18
N TRP A 284 2.65 24.37 -4.42
CA TRP A 284 2.11 24.15 -5.76
C TRP A 284 0.80 24.89 -5.96
N TRP A 285 0.66 25.57 -7.09
CA TRP A 285 -0.46 26.45 -7.38
C TRP A 285 -1.10 26.09 -8.71
N ILE A 286 -2.43 26.03 -8.75
CA ILE A 286 -3.22 25.96 -9.99
C ILE A 286 -3.71 27.38 -10.29
N LEU A 287 -3.24 27.99 -11.37
CA LEU A 287 -3.65 29.35 -11.75
C LEU A 287 -4.98 29.37 -12.53
N GLY A 288 -5.64 30.54 -12.53
CA GLY A 288 -6.80 30.84 -13.38
C GLY A 288 -6.43 30.95 -14.86
N ASN A 289 -7.45 30.97 -15.73
CA ASN A 289 -7.25 31.22 -17.16
C ASN A 289 -7.18 32.73 -17.42
N SER A 290 -6.22 33.17 -18.26
CA SER A 290 -5.88 34.56 -18.53
C SER A 290 -6.99 35.45 -19.12
N GLU A 291 -8.15 34.91 -19.49
CA GLU A 291 -9.31 35.70 -19.96
C GLU A 291 -10.13 36.30 -18.81
N GLU A 292 -10.07 35.75 -17.59
CA GLU A 292 -10.73 36.35 -16.40
C GLU A 292 -9.81 37.37 -15.70
N ASP A 293 -8.48 37.15 -15.73
CA ASP A 293 -7.49 38.03 -15.09
C ASP A 293 -7.25 39.34 -15.85
N SER A 294 -7.68 39.46 -17.10
CA SER A 294 -7.50 40.68 -17.91
C SER A 294 -8.49 41.80 -17.58
N GLN A 295 -9.45 41.57 -16.68
CA GLN A 295 -10.34 42.62 -16.14
C GLN A 295 -9.97 43.09 -14.72
N ALA A 296 -8.96 42.49 -14.07
CA ALA A 296 -8.58 42.80 -12.68
C ALA A 296 -7.29 43.64 -12.56
N SER A 297 -6.86 44.35 -13.61
CA SER A 297 -5.70 45.25 -13.54
C SER A 297 -6.10 46.69 -13.21
N GLU A 298 -6.64 46.95 -12.01
CA GLU A 298 -6.66 48.31 -11.46
C GLU A 298 -6.73 48.37 -9.92
N SER A 299 -6.08 47.44 -9.21
CA SER A 299 -5.66 47.69 -7.82
C SER A 299 -4.70 46.60 -7.32
N GLY A 300 -3.42 46.96 -7.16
CA GLY A 300 -2.49 46.27 -6.24
C GLY A 300 -2.20 44.79 -6.55
N ALA A 301 -1.54 44.51 -7.68
CA ALA A 301 -1.01 43.17 -7.95
C ALA A 301 -0.01 42.72 -6.87
N PRO A 302 -0.15 41.52 -6.27
CA PRO A 302 0.94 40.92 -5.52
C PRO A 302 2.10 40.59 -6.48
N GLN A 303 3.32 40.85 -6.01
CA GLN A 303 4.57 40.62 -6.73
C GLN A 303 4.61 39.24 -7.39
N ARG A 304 5.08 39.21 -8.66
CA ARG A 304 5.44 38.00 -9.43
C ARG A 304 5.93 36.89 -8.50
N VAL A 305 5.18 35.78 -8.45
CA VAL A 305 5.74 34.49 -8.02
C VAL A 305 6.94 34.24 -8.94
N VAL A 306 8.15 34.29 -8.39
CA VAL A 306 9.38 34.08 -9.16
C VAL A 306 9.50 32.56 -9.37
N ASP A 307 9.20 32.13 -10.58
CA ASP A 307 9.07 30.73 -11.00
C ASP A 307 10.35 29.92 -10.76
N GLN A 308 10.24 28.74 -10.12
CA GLN A 308 11.26 27.69 -10.20
C GLN A 308 10.92 26.67 -11.30
N ALA A 309 9.64 26.37 -11.53
CA ALA A 309 9.19 25.51 -12.63
C ALA A 309 7.70 25.74 -12.95
N GLU A 310 7.39 26.06 -14.22
CA GLU A 310 6.02 26.01 -14.74
C GLU A 310 5.78 24.66 -15.42
N LEU A 311 4.76 23.92 -14.98
CA LEU A 311 4.35 22.66 -15.60
C LEU A 311 2.98 22.83 -16.25
N THR A 312 3.00 22.96 -17.56
CA THR A 312 1.78 23.09 -18.38
C THR A 312 1.11 21.75 -18.66
N THR A 313 1.79 20.62 -18.45
CA THR A 313 1.28 19.27 -18.74
C THR A 313 1.74 18.24 -17.72
N ALA A 314 0.91 17.21 -17.51
CA ALA A 314 1.25 16.05 -16.71
C ALA A 314 2.50 15.33 -17.24
N PRO A 315 3.41 14.84 -16.37
CA PRO A 315 4.50 13.97 -16.81
C PRO A 315 3.95 12.69 -17.42
N ARG A 316 4.56 12.25 -18.53
CA ARG A 316 4.20 11.02 -19.23
C ARG A 316 4.79 9.83 -18.49
N VAL A 317 3.95 9.06 -17.82
CA VAL A 317 4.40 7.93 -16.97
C VAL A 317 4.54 6.64 -17.80
N GLY A 318 5.67 5.98 -17.63
CA GLY A 318 5.95 4.64 -18.13
C GLY A 318 6.03 3.62 -17.01
N VAL A 319 5.46 2.43 -17.19
CA VAL A 319 5.58 1.28 -16.28
C VAL A 319 6.33 0.16 -16.99
N TYR A 320 7.49 -0.23 -16.47
CA TYR A 320 8.27 -1.32 -17.06
C TYR A 320 7.56 -2.67 -16.86
N ALA A 321 7.37 -3.37 -17.97
CA ALA A 321 6.64 -4.64 -18.01
C ALA A 321 7.45 -5.70 -18.76
N PRO A 322 8.31 -6.47 -18.07
CA PRO A 322 9.06 -7.55 -18.72
C PRO A 322 8.13 -8.69 -19.18
N TYR A 323 8.62 -9.57 -20.06
CA TYR A 323 7.89 -10.80 -20.44
C TYR A 323 7.91 -11.88 -19.36
N VAL A 324 8.76 -11.72 -18.34
CA VAL A 324 8.63 -12.46 -17.09
C VAL A 324 7.46 -11.86 -16.31
N ALA A 325 6.47 -12.69 -15.96
CA ALA A 325 5.29 -12.23 -15.25
C ALA A 325 5.67 -11.61 -13.89
N SER A 326 5.16 -10.42 -13.61
CA SER A 326 5.33 -9.73 -12.34
C SER A 326 3.96 -9.39 -11.75
N LYS A 327 3.64 -9.97 -10.59
CA LYS A 327 2.42 -9.60 -9.85
C LYS A 327 2.47 -8.14 -9.41
N ASP A 328 3.67 -7.68 -9.05
CA ASP A 328 3.91 -6.33 -8.56
C ASP A 328 3.68 -5.26 -9.63
N GLU A 329 4.02 -5.55 -10.90
CA GLU A 329 3.66 -4.69 -12.04
C GLU A 329 2.14 -4.53 -12.18
N GLY A 330 1.38 -5.61 -12.00
CA GLY A 330 -0.08 -5.57 -12.02
C GLY A 330 -0.66 -4.66 -10.92
N TRP A 331 -0.14 -4.77 -9.70
CA TRP A 331 -0.55 -3.92 -8.58
C TRP A 331 -0.16 -2.45 -8.77
N LEU A 332 1.01 -2.18 -9.33
CA LEU A 332 1.42 -0.82 -9.67
C LEU A 332 0.44 -0.17 -10.64
N ARG A 333 0.05 -0.89 -11.71
CA ARG A 333 -0.96 -0.39 -12.66
C ARG A 333 -2.29 -0.14 -11.99
N TRP A 334 -2.74 -1.06 -11.12
CA TRP A 334 -3.99 -0.88 -10.37
C TRP A 334 -3.97 0.40 -9.52
N VAL A 335 -2.86 0.71 -8.85
CA VAL A 335 -2.73 1.95 -8.07
C VAL A 335 -2.74 3.18 -8.98
N LEU A 336 -2.09 3.15 -10.14
CA LEU A 336 -2.14 4.25 -11.11
C LEU A 336 -3.56 4.45 -11.65
N ASP A 337 -4.25 3.36 -12.01
CA ASP A 337 -5.66 3.37 -12.46
C ASP A 337 -6.58 3.93 -11.35
N HIS A 338 -6.35 3.59 -10.07
CA HIS A 338 -7.15 4.11 -8.94
C HIS A 338 -7.11 5.63 -8.80
N PHE A 339 -5.98 6.25 -9.18
CA PHE A 339 -5.78 7.71 -9.16
C PHE A 339 -5.98 8.36 -10.53
N ASP A 340 -6.48 7.62 -11.52
CA ASP A 340 -6.71 8.09 -12.89
C ASP A 340 -5.42 8.61 -13.57
N ILE A 341 -4.26 8.08 -13.17
CA ILE A 341 -2.96 8.50 -13.71
C ILE A 341 -2.72 7.78 -15.04
N PRO A 342 -2.63 8.49 -16.17
CA PRO A 342 -2.37 7.86 -17.45
C PRO A 342 -0.93 7.31 -17.49
N PHE A 343 -0.78 6.07 -17.91
CA PHE A 343 0.53 5.45 -18.07
C PHE A 343 0.65 4.60 -19.35
N LYS A 344 1.88 4.42 -19.83
CA LYS A 344 2.23 3.50 -20.90
C LYS A 344 2.95 2.28 -20.32
N ARG A 345 2.56 1.08 -20.73
CA ARG A 345 3.35 -0.12 -20.45
C ARG A 345 4.55 -0.14 -21.38
N ILE A 346 5.75 -0.22 -20.81
CA ILE A 346 7.01 -0.19 -21.53
C ILE A 346 7.63 -1.58 -21.53
N ARG A 347 7.74 -2.19 -22.71
CA ARG A 347 8.33 -3.51 -22.92
C ARG A 347 9.83 -3.44 -23.17
N ASN A 348 10.49 -4.60 -23.10
CA ASN A 348 11.93 -4.76 -23.32
C ASN A 348 12.38 -4.17 -24.66
N GLU A 349 11.59 -4.36 -25.72
CA GLU A 349 11.89 -3.87 -27.08
C GLU A 349 11.94 -2.35 -27.12
N GLN A 350 11.04 -1.68 -26.40
CA GLN A 350 10.94 -0.22 -26.40
C GLN A 350 12.15 0.41 -25.69
N ILE A 351 12.62 -0.18 -24.59
CA ILE A 351 13.84 0.27 -23.90
C ILE A 351 15.06 -0.02 -24.76
N ARG A 352 15.14 -1.20 -25.38
CA ARG A 352 16.21 -1.55 -26.32
C ARG A 352 16.26 -0.65 -27.54
N ALA A 353 15.12 -0.18 -28.04
CA ALA A 353 15.07 0.77 -29.14
C ALA A 353 15.56 2.19 -28.77
N GLY A 354 15.57 2.52 -27.46
CA GLY A 354 15.98 3.82 -26.94
C GLY A 354 14.97 4.93 -27.23
N ARG A 355 15.42 6.19 -27.12
CA ARG A 355 14.61 7.41 -27.34
C ARG A 355 13.35 7.45 -26.47
N LEU A 356 13.49 7.00 -25.22
CA LEU A 356 12.39 6.95 -24.25
C LEU A 356 11.80 8.34 -23.97
N GLU A 357 12.66 9.37 -24.01
CA GLU A 357 12.30 10.78 -23.86
C GLU A 357 11.27 11.28 -24.88
N GLU A 358 11.14 10.61 -26.03
CA GLU A 358 10.12 10.98 -27.03
C GLU A 358 8.71 10.70 -26.54
N PHE A 359 8.50 9.81 -25.56
CA PHE A 359 7.15 9.35 -25.20
C PHE A 359 6.88 9.11 -23.71
N ILE A 360 7.91 9.17 -22.84
CA ILE A 360 7.80 9.16 -21.38
C ILE A 360 8.76 10.16 -20.73
N ASP A 361 8.40 10.65 -19.55
CA ASP A 361 9.22 11.53 -18.69
C ASP A 361 9.62 10.81 -17.38
N VAL A 362 8.80 9.84 -16.95
CA VAL A 362 9.02 9.03 -15.75
C VAL A 362 8.94 7.57 -16.14
N LEU A 363 9.90 6.75 -15.73
CA LEU A 363 9.85 5.30 -15.83
C LEU A 363 9.84 4.68 -14.43
N ILE A 364 8.82 3.87 -14.15
CA ILE A 364 8.71 3.11 -12.90
C ILE A 364 9.04 1.65 -13.17
N ILE A 365 10.03 1.13 -12.46
CA ILE A 365 10.42 -0.28 -12.48
C ILE A 365 9.90 -0.94 -11.19
N PRO A 366 8.88 -1.81 -11.27
CA PRO A 366 8.30 -2.50 -10.10
C PRO A 366 9.31 -3.50 -9.49
N ASP A 367 8.89 -4.26 -8.48
CA ASP A 367 9.73 -5.26 -7.79
C ASP A 367 10.06 -6.48 -8.68
N VAL A 368 11.04 -6.28 -9.56
CA VAL A 368 11.63 -7.29 -10.44
C VAL A 368 13.13 -7.34 -10.21
N SER A 369 13.72 -8.53 -10.24
CA SER A 369 15.16 -8.69 -9.97
C SER A 369 16.04 -8.16 -11.09
N SER A 370 17.27 -7.74 -10.77
CA SER A 370 18.28 -7.32 -11.75
C SER A 370 18.47 -8.34 -12.88
N ARG A 371 18.50 -9.64 -12.53
CA ARG A 371 18.55 -10.73 -13.51
C ARG A 371 17.36 -10.72 -14.47
N THR A 372 16.15 -10.51 -13.96
CA THR A 372 14.95 -10.43 -14.80
C THR A 372 14.98 -9.21 -15.72
N ILE A 373 15.47 -8.07 -15.21
CA ILE A 373 15.64 -6.85 -16.00
C ILE A 373 16.66 -7.09 -17.13
N ARG A 374 17.86 -7.59 -16.81
CA ARG A 374 18.95 -7.76 -17.78
C ARG A 374 18.69 -8.91 -18.77
N ASP A 375 18.27 -10.08 -18.27
CA ASP A 375 18.26 -11.33 -19.03
C ASP A 375 16.85 -11.81 -19.41
N GLY A 376 15.82 -11.42 -18.64
CA GLY A 376 14.43 -11.82 -18.84
C GLY A 376 14.23 -13.34 -18.94
N ARG A 377 13.42 -13.79 -19.92
CA ARG A 377 13.15 -15.22 -20.11
C ARG A 377 14.27 -15.90 -20.89
N LYS A 378 14.70 -17.08 -20.45
CA LYS A 378 15.73 -17.89 -21.13
C LYS A 378 15.36 -18.12 -22.60
N LYS A 379 16.29 -17.91 -23.52
CA LYS A 379 16.12 -18.24 -24.95
C LYS A 379 15.73 -19.72 -25.11
N GLY A 380 14.73 -19.99 -25.95
CA GLY A 380 14.18 -21.33 -26.18
C GLY A 380 13.18 -21.83 -25.11
N SER A 381 12.95 -21.09 -24.02
CA SER A 381 11.90 -21.42 -23.03
C SER A 381 10.52 -20.91 -23.42
N VAL A 382 10.46 -19.97 -24.37
CA VAL A 382 9.27 -19.33 -24.93
C VAL A 382 9.56 -18.93 -26.37
N PHE A 383 8.52 -18.46 -27.09
CA PHE A 383 8.68 -17.83 -28.40
C PHE A 383 9.76 -16.73 -28.38
N PRO A 384 10.59 -16.61 -29.43
CA PRO A 384 11.73 -15.70 -29.46
C PRO A 384 11.40 -14.25 -29.06
N GLU A 385 10.23 -13.76 -29.46
CA GLU A 385 9.72 -12.40 -29.22
C GLU A 385 9.45 -12.13 -27.73
N LEU A 386 9.24 -13.18 -26.94
CA LEU A 386 8.98 -13.12 -25.50
C LEU A 386 10.22 -13.47 -24.66
N SER A 387 11.35 -13.73 -25.32
CA SER A 387 12.62 -14.12 -24.69
C SER A 387 13.57 -12.93 -24.52
N GLY A 388 14.49 -13.03 -23.56
CA GLY A 388 15.45 -11.97 -23.27
C GLY A 388 14.91 -10.86 -22.35
N GLY A 389 15.84 -10.03 -21.88
CA GLY A 389 15.59 -8.83 -21.08
C GLY A 389 16.04 -7.58 -21.83
N LEU A 390 16.61 -6.62 -21.12
CA LEU A 390 17.12 -5.37 -21.71
C LEU A 390 18.38 -5.57 -22.55
N SER A 391 19.20 -6.60 -22.28
CA SER A 391 20.55 -6.72 -22.88
C SER A 391 21.43 -5.47 -22.59
N PRO A 392 22.72 -5.47 -22.94
CA PRO A 392 23.58 -4.31 -22.68
C PRO A 392 23.07 -3.01 -23.31
N GLU A 393 22.47 -3.08 -24.50
CA GLU A 393 21.98 -1.92 -25.24
C GLU A 393 20.82 -1.23 -24.53
N GLY A 394 19.83 -1.99 -24.06
CA GLY A 394 18.68 -1.42 -23.34
C GLY A 394 19.09 -0.81 -22.00
N VAL A 395 20.12 -1.36 -21.36
CA VAL A 395 20.70 -0.81 -20.13
C VAL A 395 21.36 0.56 -20.40
N ILE A 396 22.15 0.67 -21.47
CA ILE A 396 22.76 1.94 -21.91
C ILE A 396 21.69 2.98 -22.25
N HIS A 397 20.62 2.59 -22.94
CA HIS A 397 19.53 3.51 -23.27
C HIS A 397 18.76 3.98 -22.03
N LEU A 398 18.61 3.13 -21.02
CA LEU A 398 18.01 3.51 -19.76
C LEU A 398 18.87 4.54 -19.01
N GLU A 399 20.18 4.34 -19.00
CA GLU A 399 21.13 5.31 -18.43
C GLU A 399 21.06 6.65 -19.18
N SER A 400 21.09 6.61 -20.52
CA SER A 400 20.94 7.81 -21.35
C SER A 400 19.61 8.53 -21.13
N PHE A 401 18.52 7.80 -20.86
CA PHE A 401 17.22 8.42 -20.55
C PHE A 401 17.29 9.24 -19.26
N VAL A 402 17.90 8.69 -18.20
CA VAL A 402 18.08 9.41 -16.93
C VAL A 402 19.02 10.61 -17.12
N GLN A 403 20.18 10.41 -17.76
CA GLN A 403 21.14 11.51 -17.97
C GLN A 403 20.53 12.71 -18.73
N ARG A 404 19.54 12.47 -19.60
CA ARG A 404 18.85 13.49 -20.41
C ARG A 404 17.61 14.10 -19.77
N GLY A 405 17.37 13.90 -18.47
CA GLY A 405 16.23 14.50 -17.76
C GLY A 405 15.12 13.53 -17.38
N GLY A 406 15.20 12.28 -17.80
CA GLY A 406 14.25 11.25 -17.40
C GLY A 406 14.31 10.97 -15.90
N ARG A 407 13.16 10.68 -15.30
CA ARG A 407 13.07 10.20 -13.91
C ARG A 407 12.93 8.69 -13.88
N LEU A 408 13.78 8.02 -13.13
CA LEU A 408 13.72 6.57 -12.93
C LEU A 408 13.36 6.26 -11.48
N ILE A 409 12.24 5.55 -11.31
CA ILE A 409 11.74 5.13 -10.00
C ILE A 409 11.86 3.60 -9.92
N CYS A 410 12.64 3.09 -8.98
CA CYS A 410 12.78 1.65 -8.73
C CYS A 410 12.19 1.28 -7.37
N CYS A 411 11.49 0.16 -7.29
CA CYS A 411 10.83 -0.34 -6.07
C CYS A 411 11.28 -1.76 -5.73
N GLY A 412 11.55 -2.03 -4.45
CA GLY A 412 11.94 -3.37 -4.00
C GLY A 412 13.23 -3.84 -4.69
N ARG A 413 13.25 -5.05 -5.27
CA ARG A 413 14.47 -5.65 -5.84
C ARG A 413 14.98 -4.98 -7.13
N SER A 414 14.21 -4.12 -7.77
CA SER A 414 14.71 -3.38 -8.95
C SER A 414 15.68 -2.26 -8.57
N THR A 415 15.73 -1.90 -7.30
CA THR A 415 16.71 -0.96 -6.76
C THR A 415 18.13 -1.52 -6.83
N ASP A 416 18.31 -2.84 -6.61
CA ASP A 416 19.60 -3.52 -6.78
C ASP A 416 20.17 -3.27 -8.19
N PHE A 417 19.30 -3.31 -9.22
CA PHE A 417 19.71 -3.02 -10.59
C PHE A 417 20.17 -1.56 -10.77
N ALA A 418 19.46 -0.61 -10.18
CA ALA A 418 19.81 0.80 -10.30
C ALA A 418 21.08 1.16 -9.51
N ILE A 419 21.26 0.57 -8.32
CA ILE A 419 22.47 0.72 -7.51
C ILE A 419 23.69 0.25 -8.32
N ASP A 420 23.63 -0.96 -8.88
CA ASP A 420 24.72 -1.51 -9.69
C ASP A 420 24.95 -0.69 -10.96
N GLN A 421 23.87 -0.25 -11.63
CA GLN A 421 23.99 0.40 -12.94
C GLN A 421 24.53 1.82 -12.88
N PHE A 422 24.20 2.56 -11.82
CA PHE A 422 24.59 3.95 -11.64
C PHE A 422 25.71 4.13 -10.60
N ASP A 423 26.32 3.03 -10.15
CA ASP A 423 27.41 3.00 -9.16
C ASP A 423 27.06 3.81 -7.89
N LEU A 424 25.84 3.61 -7.37
CA LEU A 424 25.35 4.40 -6.25
C LEU A 424 26.05 3.95 -4.95
N PRO A 425 26.45 4.89 -4.06
CA PRO A 425 27.18 4.57 -2.84
C PRO A 425 26.25 4.04 -1.73
N LEU A 426 25.52 2.97 -2.00
CA LEU A 426 24.57 2.33 -1.09
C LEU A 426 25.00 0.90 -0.79
N MET A 427 25.09 0.58 0.51
CA MET A 427 25.31 -0.78 1.00
C MET A 427 23.99 -1.36 1.52
N GLU A 428 23.53 -2.46 0.91
CA GLU A 428 22.34 -3.19 1.36
C GLU A 428 22.62 -3.91 2.68
N VAL A 429 21.76 -3.73 3.69
CA VAL A 429 22.00 -4.26 5.04
C VAL A 429 21.02 -5.32 5.51
N THR A 430 19.89 -5.56 4.82
CA THR A 430 18.84 -6.46 5.33
C THR A 430 19.28 -7.92 5.48
N GLN A 431 20.28 -8.35 4.70
CA GLN A 431 20.85 -9.69 4.83
C GLN A 431 21.73 -9.88 6.07
N GLY A 432 21.98 -8.82 6.85
CA GLY A 432 22.87 -8.86 8.01
C GLY A 432 24.34 -8.76 7.61
N THR A 433 25.20 -8.87 8.61
CA THR A 433 26.66 -8.91 8.51
C THR A 433 27.19 -10.10 9.30
N GLU A 434 28.51 -10.25 9.43
CA GLU A 434 29.08 -11.23 10.35
C GLU A 434 28.64 -10.98 11.82
N ASP A 435 28.44 -9.71 12.19
CA ASP A 435 28.07 -9.30 13.55
C ASP A 435 26.55 -9.24 13.79
N LEU A 436 25.76 -9.03 12.73
CA LEU A 436 24.32 -8.83 12.83
C LEU A 436 23.58 -9.86 11.99
N PRO A 437 22.60 -10.59 12.56
CA PRO A 437 21.82 -11.55 11.80
C PRO A 437 20.93 -10.86 10.74
N ALA A 438 20.53 -11.62 9.72
CA ALA A 438 19.57 -11.14 8.72
C ALA A 438 18.26 -10.70 9.37
N LEU A 439 17.68 -9.61 8.85
CA LEU A 439 16.35 -9.16 9.25
C LEU A 439 15.31 -10.25 8.92
N SER A 440 14.50 -10.64 9.91
CA SER A 440 13.36 -11.53 9.67
C SER A 440 12.06 -10.74 9.75
N CYS A 441 11.52 -10.36 8.58
CA CYS A 441 10.26 -9.64 8.44
C CYS A 441 9.52 -10.08 7.16
N PRO A 442 8.74 -11.17 7.21
CA PRO A 442 8.03 -11.69 6.03
C PRO A 442 6.96 -10.73 5.48
N GLY A 443 6.33 -9.95 6.36
CA GLY A 443 5.28 -8.99 6.01
C GLY A 443 4.74 -8.28 7.24
N SER A 444 5.14 -7.04 7.50
CA SER A 444 4.68 -6.28 8.68
C SER A 444 4.76 -4.78 8.45
N ILE A 445 4.12 -4.03 9.34
CA ILE A 445 4.15 -2.57 9.30
C ILE A 445 5.30 -2.10 10.17
N LEU A 446 6.25 -1.41 9.54
CA LEU A 446 7.42 -0.86 10.21
C LEU A 446 7.34 0.67 10.27
N ARG A 447 7.93 1.22 11.32
CA ARG A 447 8.10 2.65 11.54
C ARG A 447 9.21 3.19 10.66
N THR A 448 8.97 4.30 10.00
CA THR A 448 9.99 5.11 9.35
C THR A 448 9.80 6.58 9.69
N ILE A 449 10.83 7.38 9.45
CA ILE A 449 10.86 8.81 9.69
C ILE A 449 11.47 9.51 8.46
N PRO A 450 11.06 10.76 8.13
CA PRO A 450 11.73 11.55 7.12
C PRO A 450 13.24 11.66 7.40
N GLY A 451 14.06 11.59 6.35
CA GLY A 451 15.50 11.74 6.51
C GLY A 451 15.88 13.18 6.90
N ALA A 452 16.88 13.36 7.76
CA ALA A 452 17.25 14.68 8.29
C ALA A 452 17.64 15.69 7.20
N GLU A 453 18.24 15.23 6.11
CA GLU A 453 18.66 16.04 4.97
C GLU A 453 17.49 16.39 4.02
N SER A 454 16.30 15.83 4.26
CA SER A 454 15.18 15.88 3.33
C SER A 454 14.05 16.82 3.75
N GLU A 455 14.03 17.35 4.97
CA GLU A 455 12.88 18.11 5.49
C GLU A 455 12.45 19.28 4.59
N ALA A 456 13.42 19.96 3.97
CA ALA A 456 13.18 21.08 3.07
C ALA A 456 12.87 20.68 1.61
N LEU A 457 13.06 19.40 1.22
CA LEU A 457 12.89 18.96 -0.16
C LEU A 457 11.41 18.80 -0.53
N PRO A 458 11.02 19.05 -1.80
CA PRO A 458 9.63 18.96 -2.24
C PRO A 458 8.95 17.60 -1.95
N TRP A 459 9.71 16.49 -2.04
CA TRP A 459 9.17 15.13 -1.85
C TRP A 459 8.83 14.77 -0.41
N THR A 460 9.41 15.46 0.55
CA THR A 460 9.36 15.11 1.99
C THR A 460 8.78 16.23 2.82
N ARG A 461 8.65 17.44 2.25
CA ARG A 461 8.00 18.57 2.89
C ARG A 461 6.58 18.22 3.30
N ASN A 462 6.25 18.60 4.53
CA ASN A 462 4.98 18.37 5.19
C ASN A 462 4.65 16.88 5.37
N LEU A 463 5.54 15.91 5.11
CA LEU A 463 5.27 14.53 5.51
C LEU A 463 5.21 14.42 7.04
N PRO A 464 4.47 13.43 7.59
CA PRO A 464 4.47 13.20 9.03
C PRO A 464 5.85 12.83 9.58
N ASP A 465 6.10 13.20 10.84
CA ASP A 465 7.33 12.83 11.56
C ASP A 465 7.53 11.31 11.68
N MET A 466 6.44 10.54 11.53
CA MET A 466 6.46 9.08 11.53
C MET A 466 5.53 8.56 10.43
N ILE A 467 6.10 7.73 9.55
CA ILE A 467 5.39 7.14 8.42
C ILE A 467 5.40 5.60 8.59
N PRO A 468 4.24 4.95 8.74
CA PRO A 468 4.16 3.50 8.68
C PRO A 468 4.38 3.03 7.25
N ILE A 469 5.30 2.08 7.04
CA ILE A 469 5.46 1.42 5.74
C ILE A 469 5.22 -0.08 5.86
N PHE A 470 4.69 -0.69 4.80
CA PHE A 470 4.64 -2.14 4.72
C PHE A 470 5.97 -2.72 4.24
N HIS A 471 6.62 -3.49 5.11
CA HIS A 471 7.84 -4.21 4.79
C HIS A 471 7.53 -5.67 4.46
N SER A 472 7.92 -6.12 3.28
CA SER A 472 7.83 -7.53 2.86
C SER A 472 8.91 -7.81 1.83
N GLY A 473 10.00 -8.45 2.28
CA GLY A 473 11.20 -8.63 1.44
C GLY A 473 11.75 -7.30 0.90
N SER A 474 11.62 -6.23 1.67
CA SER A 474 12.08 -4.89 1.28
C SER A 474 13.59 -4.74 1.54
N ARG A 475 14.21 -3.73 0.93
CA ARG A 475 15.62 -3.34 1.10
C ARG A 475 15.78 -2.19 2.09
N ALA A 476 16.95 -2.14 2.71
CA ALA A 476 17.40 -1.03 3.53
C ALA A 476 18.89 -0.80 3.26
N TRP A 477 19.34 0.45 3.30
CA TRP A 477 20.72 0.79 2.94
C TRP A 477 21.38 1.72 3.94
N LYS A 478 22.70 1.60 4.03
CA LYS A 478 23.56 2.65 4.60
C LYS A 478 24.36 3.29 3.46
N LYS A 479 24.59 4.62 3.56
CA LYS A 479 25.52 5.30 2.65
C LYS A 479 26.92 4.72 2.87
N ALA A 480 27.53 4.18 1.82
CA ALA A 480 28.92 3.71 1.84
C ALA A 480 29.90 4.88 1.96
N THR A 481 29.53 6.02 1.37
CA THR A 481 30.28 7.28 1.43
C THR A 481 29.38 8.35 2.07
N PRO A 482 29.61 8.75 3.33
CA PRO A 482 28.77 9.73 4.02
C PRO A 482 28.65 11.08 3.29
N GLU A 483 29.69 11.45 2.55
CA GLU A 483 29.84 12.73 1.82
C GLU A 483 29.16 12.72 0.44
N SER A 484 28.50 11.63 0.04
CA SER A 484 27.87 11.55 -1.28
C SER A 484 26.67 12.49 -1.42
N ASP A 485 26.44 13.01 -2.63
CA ASP A 485 25.26 13.82 -3.00
C ASP A 485 23.92 13.05 -2.97
N LEU A 486 23.95 11.75 -2.65
CA LEU A 486 22.76 10.95 -2.47
C LEU A 486 22.00 11.40 -1.22
N VAL A 487 20.71 11.67 -1.36
CA VAL A 487 19.86 12.13 -0.26
C VAL A 487 18.96 11.01 0.23
N SER A 488 18.94 10.83 1.56
CA SER A 488 18.03 9.95 2.25
C SER A 488 16.70 10.69 2.50
N LEU A 489 15.62 10.23 1.87
CA LEU A 489 14.28 10.82 2.01
C LEU A 489 13.48 10.14 3.14
N LEU A 490 13.75 8.86 3.40
CA LEU A 490 13.07 8.09 4.43
C LEU A 490 14.02 7.08 5.09
N GLU A 491 13.98 7.00 6.41
CA GLU A 491 14.88 6.19 7.24
C GLU A 491 14.12 5.36 8.27
N TYR A 492 14.71 4.24 8.68
CA TYR A 492 14.28 3.52 9.88
C TYR A 492 14.82 4.21 11.13
N PRO A 493 13.98 4.41 12.17
CA PRO A 493 14.46 4.95 13.44
C PRO A 493 15.44 3.98 14.11
N ARG A 494 16.23 4.48 15.07
CA ARG A 494 17.23 3.65 15.77
C ARG A 494 16.63 2.58 16.69
N LYS A 495 15.38 2.74 17.11
CA LYS A 495 14.67 1.85 18.05
C LYS A 495 13.20 1.79 17.66
N GLU A 496 12.50 0.78 18.19
CA GLU A 496 11.05 0.61 18.04
C GLU A 496 10.59 0.63 16.58
N ILE A 497 11.29 -0.14 15.75
CA ILE A 497 11.03 -0.18 14.30
C ILE A 497 9.74 -0.94 13.98
N LEU A 498 9.36 -1.97 14.75
CA LEU A 498 8.11 -2.70 14.52
C LEU A 498 6.91 -1.91 15.06
N LEU A 499 5.97 -1.55 14.19
CA LEU A 499 4.67 -0.97 14.60
C LEU A 499 3.62 -2.05 14.79
N SER A 500 3.53 -2.99 13.84
CA SER A 500 2.50 -4.02 13.86
C SER A 500 2.92 -5.26 13.07
N GLY A 501 2.81 -6.43 13.70
CA GLY A 501 3.02 -7.75 13.14
C GLY A 501 4.19 -8.48 13.78
N TYR A 502 5.18 -8.85 12.97
CA TYR A 502 6.37 -9.61 13.35
C TYR A 502 7.61 -9.00 12.71
N ALA A 503 8.63 -8.75 13.53
CA ALA A 503 9.97 -8.54 13.05
C ALA A 503 10.97 -9.06 14.09
N LYS A 504 12.04 -9.70 13.64
CA LYS A 504 13.23 -9.98 14.45
C LYS A 504 14.46 -9.39 13.80
N ASN A 505 15.45 -9.08 14.64
CA ASN A 505 16.73 -8.51 14.23
C ASN A 505 16.59 -7.12 13.58
N THR A 506 15.73 -6.27 14.16
CA THR A 506 15.47 -4.94 13.61
C THR A 506 16.66 -3.99 13.73
N GLU A 507 17.59 -4.27 14.64
CA GLU A 507 18.88 -3.58 14.78
C GLU A 507 19.71 -3.59 13.48
N THR A 508 19.55 -4.61 12.64
CA THR A 508 20.20 -4.74 11.33
C THR A 508 19.89 -3.57 10.39
N ILE A 509 18.66 -3.02 10.47
CA ILE A 509 18.20 -1.90 9.64
C ILE A 509 18.10 -0.58 10.41
N ALA A 510 18.52 -0.54 11.67
CA ALA A 510 18.41 0.66 12.50
C ALA A 510 19.23 1.83 11.92
N GLY A 511 18.57 2.97 11.66
CA GLY A 511 19.18 4.14 11.03
C GLY A 511 19.50 3.97 9.54
N ALA A 512 19.04 2.90 8.90
CA ALA A 512 19.23 2.70 7.47
C ALA A 512 18.15 3.44 6.67
N SER A 513 18.50 3.91 5.48
CA SER A 513 17.60 4.51 4.50
C SER A 513 16.74 3.46 3.80
N THR A 514 15.52 3.82 3.43
CA THR A 514 14.61 2.97 2.65
C THR A 514 13.87 3.73 1.54
N TRP A 515 14.03 5.05 1.46
CA TRP A 515 13.75 5.84 0.27
C TRP A 515 14.87 6.83 0.06
N VAL A 516 15.52 6.77 -1.11
CA VAL A 516 16.63 7.67 -1.45
C VAL A 516 16.44 8.30 -2.82
N THR A 517 17.08 9.44 -3.05
CA THR A 517 17.13 10.10 -4.35
C THR A 517 18.54 10.59 -4.68
N GLN A 518 18.88 10.59 -5.97
CA GLN A 518 20.13 11.14 -6.48
C GLN A 518 19.90 11.74 -7.87
N SER A 519 20.50 12.92 -8.12
CA SER A 519 20.55 13.52 -9.46
C SER A 519 21.59 12.82 -10.32
N ILE A 520 21.24 12.52 -11.57
CA ILE A 520 22.16 11.93 -12.56
C ILE A 520 22.01 12.71 -13.87
N GLY A 521 23.03 13.47 -14.25
CA GLY A 521 22.92 14.42 -15.36
C GLY A 521 21.81 15.43 -15.09
N SER A 522 20.88 15.59 -16.05
CA SER A 522 19.70 16.43 -15.88
C SER A 522 18.49 15.69 -15.29
N GLY A 523 18.57 14.36 -15.12
CA GLY A 523 17.48 13.56 -14.56
C GLY A 523 17.73 13.13 -13.13
N ARG A 524 16.92 12.18 -12.67
CA ARG A 524 16.88 11.80 -11.26
C ARG A 524 16.45 10.37 -11.02
N LEU A 525 17.04 9.77 -10.00
CA LEU A 525 16.68 8.47 -9.47
C LEU A 525 15.85 8.62 -8.19
N HIS A 526 14.83 7.78 -8.03
CA HIS A 526 14.19 7.50 -6.75
C HIS A 526 14.23 5.99 -6.50
N LEU A 527 14.83 5.57 -5.39
CA LEU A 527 14.89 4.17 -5.00
C LEU A 527 14.06 3.96 -3.74
N PHE A 528 12.99 3.19 -3.86
CA PHE A 528 12.19 2.70 -2.75
C PHE A 528 12.64 1.29 -2.39
N GLY A 529 13.22 1.11 -1.21
CA GLY A 529 13.60 -0.20 -0.70
C GLY A 529 12.37 -1.07 -0.43
N PHE A 530 11.25 -0.44 -0.11
CA PHE A 530 9.94 -1.08 -0.03
C PHE A 530 9.15 -0.89 -1.32
N ARG A 531 7.93 -1.43 -1.35
CA ARG A 531 6.99 -1.26 -2.45
C ARG A 531 5.86 -0.36 -2.00
N PRO A 532 5.83 0.93 -2.40
CA PRO A 532 4.75 1.82 -2.02
C PRO A 532 3.38 1.29 -2.43
N HIS A 533 3.30 0.59 -3.56
CA HIS A 533 2.08 -0.01 -4.13
C HIS A 533 1.87 -1.48 -3.71
N TYR A 534 2.55 -2.00 -2.68
CA TYR A 534 2.52 -3.43 -2.32
C TYR A 534 1.09 -3.98 -2.24
N ARG A 535 0.71 -4.84 -3.21
CA ARG A 535 -0.64 -5.43 -3.30
C ARG A 535 -1.80 -4.42 -3.23
N SER A 536 -1.55 -3.13 -3.51
CA SER A 536 -2.47 -2.03 -3.23
C SER A 536 -2.97 -1.95 -1.77
N TRP A 537 -2.23 -2.49 -0.79
CA TRP A 537 -2.62 -2.48 0.62
C TRP A 537 -2.21 -1.24 1.42
N PRO A 538 -0.96 -0.75 1.35
CA PRO A 538 -0.54 0.37 2.17
C PRO A 538 -0.89 1.70 1.49
N HIS A 539 -2.16 2.10 1.55
CA HIS A 539 -2.63 3.36 0.95
C HIS A 539 -1.85 4.59 1.44
N GLY A 540 -1.41 4.59 2.71
CA GLY A 540 -0.57 5.66 3.27
C GLY A 540 0.79 5.79 2.60
N ASN A 541 1.26 4.75 1.90
CA ASN A 541 2.51 4.81 1.15
C ASN A 541 2.36 5.44 -0.24
N PHE A 542 1.13 5.54 -0.77
CA PHE A 542 0.91 6.01 -2.14
C PHE A 542 1.36 7.46 -2.31
N GLU A 543 1.18 8.31 -1.30
CA GLU A 543 1.64 9.71 -1.30
C GLU A 543 3.12 9.81 -1.69
N MET A 544 4.00 8.95 -1.17
CA MET A 544 5.43 9.00 -1.49
C MET A 544 5.73 8.65 -2.95
N LEU A 545 5.05 7.65 -3.51
CA LEU A 545 5.18 7.29 -4.93
C LEU A 545 4.68 8.41 -5.83
N LEU A 546 3.52 8.99 -5.50
CA LEU A 546 2.91 10.10 -6.23
C LEU A 546 3.82 11.33 -6.21
N ARG A 547 4.42 11.64 -5.06
CA ARG A 547 5.41 12.72 -4.95
C ARG A 547 6.61 12.47 -5.85
N ALA A 548 7.17 11.25 -5.89
CA ALA A 548 8.28 10.93 -6.80
C ALA A 548 7.91 11.01 -8.28
N ILE A 549 6.63 10.77 -8.65
CA ILE A 549 6.14 10.86 -10.03
C ILE A 549 5.89 12.31 -10.47
N PHE A 550 5.38 13.17 -9.59
CA PHE A 550 4.87 14.48 -10.01
C PHE A 550 5.70 15.67 -9.51
N LEU A 551 6.37 15.55 -8.37
CA LEU A 551 7.18 16.64 -7.85
C LEU A 551 8.58 16.61 -8.45
N ASN A 552 9.08 17.80 -8.74
CA ASN A 552 10.44 18.06 -9.21
C ASN A 552 11.16 18.95 -8.18
N ASN A 553 12.48 19.00 -8.31
CA ASN A 553 13.35 19.85 -7.49
C ASN A 553 13.49 21.25 -8.06
#